data_AF-A0A367LI57-F1
#
_entry.id   AF-A0A367LI57-F1
#
_cell.length_a   1.000
_cell.length_b   1.000
_cell.length_c   1.000
_cell.angle_alpha   90.00
_cell.angle_beta   90.00
_cell.angle_gamma   90.00
#
_symmetry.space_group_name_H-M   'P 1'
#
loop_
_entity.id
_entity.type
_entity.pdbx_description
1 polymer ?
#
loop_
_entity_poly.entity_id
_entity_poly.type
_entity_poly.pdbx_seq_one_letter_code
_entity_poly.pdbx_strand_id
1 'polypeptide(L)'
;MASDTDADAGKDASSLFPDADPDAIRIEQKTKDILEACRWRDVAALASLAESWRGLLDDELRRIAWPVLLGVSSSDCRGDACGGDWSDLPCHRDEHQVQLDVDRSFIYYPHDQSEAELAQRKSELSAVIVQVLRRHPYLCYFQGFHDICQVFILVLGRPNQRPAEAVARLSVLRIRDFMLPTLGPTTTQLRLLPDILAKADPEMRRHVAFIEPFYALAGTLTMYAHNIEDYHDIARLFDVFLGREPVFSIYLFAQILMDRRHEILEIDEADMLQVILAKVPAKMNLDDLISKTVSLFDRHPPRTLSSWSAISSASVLKTARDVGALADQTLDQGRVYFEQQVKEMWWSDLADGAKMTLRRYRRPTVALAVAVGVAAVAVLWRRKQACLQGIVSLFQT
;
A
#
# COMPACT_ATOMS: atom_id res chain seq x y z
N MET A 1 0.94 87.04 13.74
CA MET A 1 2.17 87.05 12.92
C MET A 1 2.92 85.78 13.28
N ALA A 2 2.79 84.79 12.41
CA ALA A 2 3.47 83.51 12.54
C ALA A 2 4.83 83.61 11.85
N SER A 3 5.88 83.16 12.53
CA SER A 3 7.17 82.84 11.93
C SER A 3 7.76 81.70 12.75
N ASP A 4 7.62 80.48 12.26
CA ASP A 4 8.43 79.36 12.75
C ASP A 4 8.69 78.37 11.62
N THR A 5 9.96 78.41 11.21
CA THR A 5 10.84 77.25 10.95
C THR A 5 10.33 76.14 10.02
N ASP A 6 10.77 76.25 8.76
CA ASP A 6 11.00 75.11 7.87
C ASP A 6 12.03 74.15 8.49
N ALA A 7 11.57 72.97 8.87
CA ALA A 7 12.41 71.82 9.22
C ALA A 7 12.22 70.72 8.18
N ASP A 8 13.29 70.57 7.40
CA ASP A 8 13.69 69.49 6.51
C ASP A 8 13.18 68.10 6.95
N ALA A 9 12.17 67.58 6.23
CA ALA A 9 11.73 66.21 6.34
C ALA A 9 12.49 65.37 5.31
N GLY A 10 13.63 64.81 5.75
CA GLY A 10 14.29 63.70 5.08
C GLY A 10 13.33 62.52 4.94
N LYS A 11 12.73 62.39 3.75
CA LYS A 11 12.01 61.18 3.36
C LYS A 11 13.03 60.08 3.14
N ASP A 12 13.08 59.15 4.09
CA ASP A 12 13.70 57.84 3.94
C ASP A 12 13.20 57.18 2.63
N ALA A 13 14.06 57.21 1.62
CA ALA A 13 13.84 56.57 0.33
C ALA A 13 14.38 55.12 0.32
N SER A 14 14.15 54.35 1.39
CA SER A 14 14.64 52.97 1.53
C SER A 14 13.58 51.88 1.61
N SER A 15 12.28 52.18 1.45
CA SER A 15 11.22 51.17 1.57
C SER A 15 10.42 50.91 0.28
N LEU A 16 11.09 50.86 -0.88
CA LEU A 16 10.45 50.70 -2.19
C LEU A 16 10.47 49.27 -2.78
N PHE A 17 10.90 48.27 -2.02
CA PHE A 17 10.70 46.87 -2.38
C PHE A 17 10.06 46.15 -1.19
N PRO A 18 8.81 45.67 -1.30
CA PRO A 18 8.30 44.73 -0.31
C PRO A 18 9.23 43.52 -0.34
N ASP A 19 9.88 43.20 0.78
CA ASP A 19 10.65 41.96 0.94
C ASP A 19 9.76 40.81 0.47
N ALA A 20 10.15 40.18 -0.64
CA ALA A 20 9.37 39.10 -1.23
C ALA A 20 9.24 37.96 -0.20
N ASP A 21 8.03 37.43 -0.06
CA ASP A 21 7.73 36.32 0.85
C ASP A 21 8.73 35.18 0.63
N PRO A 22 9.53 34.80 1.66
CA PRO A 22 10.52 33.72 1.54
C PRO A 22 9.93 32.41 1.01
N ASP A 23 8.67 32.11 1.34
CA ASP A 23 7.98 30.92 0.84
C ASP A 23 7.65 31.03 -0.65
N ALA A 24 7.30 32.23 -1.14
CA ALA A 24 7.06 32.46 -2.56
C ALA A 24 8.34 32.23 -3.39
N ILE A 25 9.49 32.71 -2.90
CA ILE A 25 10.80 32.48 -3.55
C ILE A 25 11.12 30.97 -3.59
N ARG A 26 10.89 30.27 -2.47
CA ARG A 26 11.14 28.82 -2.36
C ARG A 26 10.23 28.03 -3.30
N ILE A 27 8.96 28.41 -3.42
CA ILE A 27 8.00 27.80 -4.35
C ILE A 27 8.45 28.04 -5.79
N GLU A 28 8.86 29.25 -6.15
CA GLU A 28 9.31 29.57 -7.51
C GLU A 28 10.54 28.74 -7.90
N GLN A 29 11.52 28.61 -7.00
CA GLN A 29 12.71 27.79 -7.25
C GLN A 29 12.33 26.32 -7.39
N LYS A 30 11.52 25.78 -6.47
CA LYS A 30 11.10 24.38 -6.53
C LYS A 30 10.31 24.06 -7.81
N THR A 31 9.47 24.97 -8.27
CA THR A 31 8.75 24.85 -9.55
C THR A 31 9.74 24.72 -10.71
N LYS A 32 10.80 25.54 -10.77
CA LYS A 32 11.85 25.44 -11.80
C LYS A 32 12.55 24.09 -11.75
N ASP A 33 12.92 23.64 -10.55
CA ASP A 33 13.61 22.36 -10.35
C ASP A 33 12.74 21.16 -10.78
N ILE A 34 11.44 21.17 -10.46
CA ILE A 34 10.50 20.13 -10.89
C ILE A 34 10.38 20.10 -12.41
N LEU A 35 10.22 21.26 -13.05
CA LEU A 35 10.08 21.35 -14.51
C LEU A 35 11.35 20.92 -15.22
N GLU A 36 12.53 21.27 -14.70
CA GLU A 36 13.82 20.83 -15.23
C GLU A 36 13.99 19.31 -15.09
N ALA A 37 13.69 18.74 -13.92
CA ALA A 37 13.75 17.30 -13.70
C ALA A 37 12.75 16.55 -14.60
N CYS A 38 11.54 17.08 -14.81
CA CYS A 38 10.59 16.54 -15.78
C CYS A 38 11.12 16.58 -17.21
N ARG A 39 11.70 17.71 -17.62
CA ARG A 39 12.25 17.92 -18.97
C ARG A 39 13.35 16.90 -19.31
N TRP A 40 14.21 16.63 -18.35
CA TRP A 40 15.30 15.66 -18.51
C TRP A 40 14.92 14.23 -18.13
N ARG A 41 13.67 14.01 -17.68
CA ARG A 41 13.19 12.75 -17.11
C ARG A 41 14.11 12.21 -16.01
N ASP A 42 14.63 13.12 -15.18
CA ASP A 42 15.44 12.77 -14.02
C ASP A 42 14.53 12.27 -12.89
N VAL A 43 14.27 10.96 -12.92
CA VAL A 43 13.40 10.27 -11.96
C VAL A 43 13.94 10.39 -10.53
N ALA A 44 15.27 10.39 -10.34
CA ALA A 44 15.87 10.48 -9.03
C ALA A 44 15.70 11.89 -8.42
N ALA A 45 15.92 12.94 -9.22
CA ALA A 45 15.65 14.31 -8.80
C ALA A 45 14.16 14.52 -8.49
N LEU A 46 13.26 14.02 -9.35
CA LEU A 46 11.81 14.10 -9.11
C LEU A 46 11.39 13.35 -7.84
N ALA A 47 11.94 12.16 -7.58
CA ALA A 47 11.69 11.42 -6.35
C ALA A 47 12.09 12.22 -5.11
N SER A 48 13.29 12.84 -5.13
CA SER A 48 13.75 13.70 -4.04
C SER A 48 12.86 14.94 -3.86
N LEU A 49 12.41 15.57 -4.95
CA LEU A 49 11.53 16.74 -4.92
C LEU A 49 10.14 16.39 -4.39
N ALA A 50 9.60 15.23 -4.79
CA ALA A 50 8.31 14.71 -4.35
C ALA A 50 8.29 14.35 -2.85
N GLU A 51 9.42 13.92 -2.30
CA GLU A 51 9.58 13.69 -0.87
C GLU A 51 9.68 14.98 -0.06
N SER A 52 10.45 15.95 -0.56
CA SER A 52 10.72 17.20 0.15
C SER A 52 9.47 18.04 0.43
N TRP A 53 9.58 19.02 1.33
CA TRP A 53 8.52 19.96 1.77
C TRP A 53 7.48 20.30 0.69
N ARG A 54 6.19 20.09 0.99
CA ARG A 54 5.05 20.29 0.07
C ARG A 54 5.04 19.46 -1.22
N GLY A 55 5.93 18.47 -1.37
CA GLY A 55 5.90 17.53 -2.50
C GLY A 55 5.99 18.22 -3.85
N LEU A 56 5.15 17.82 -4.81
CA LEU A 56 5.18 18.38 -6.16
C LEU A 56 4.37 19.69 -6.31
N LEU A 57 4.00 20.32 -5.18
CA LEU A 57 3.32 21.60 -5.05
C LEU A 57 1.86 21.60 -5.50
N ASP A 58 1.57 21.37 -6.79
CA ASP A 58 0.24 21.49 -7.37
C ASP A 58 -0.02 20.52 -8.52
N ASP A 59 -1.28 20.45 -8.96
CA ASP A 59 -1.70 19.50 -9.99
C ASP A 59 -1.17 19.81 -11.39
N GLU A 60 -0.80 21.07 -11.70
CA GLU A 60 -0.17 21.39 -13.00
C GLU A 60 1.20 20.73 -13.09
N LEU A 61 1.97 20.77 -11.99
CA LEU A 61 3.26 20.11 -11.91
C LEU A 61 3.12 18.58 -11.82
N ARG A 62 2.17 18.07 -11.03
CA ARG A 62 1.90 16.63 -10.95
C ARG A 62 1.50 16.01 -12.29
N ARG A 63 0.75 16.74 -13.12
CA ARG A 63 0.41 16.30 -14.49
C ARG A 63 1.63 15.97 -15.35
N ILE A 64 2.73 16.66 -15.11
CA ILE A 64 3.98 16.43 -15.84
C ILE A 64 4.84 15.39 -15.10
N ALA A 65 4.93 15.51 -13.78
CA ALA A 65 5.85 14.72 -12.96
C ALA A 65 5.38 13.28 -12.70
N TRP A 66 4.09 13.04 -12.41
CA TRP A 66 3.58 11.70 -12.11
C TRP A 66 3.77 10.71 -13.27
N PRO A 67 3.46 11.06 -14.54
CA PRO A 67 3.78 10.20 -15.67
C PRO A 67 5.28 9.86 -15.76
N VAL A 68 6.17 10.81 -15.49
CA VAL A 68 7.63 10.59 -15.50
C VAL A 68 8.04 9.62 -14.37
N LEU A 69 7.57 9.84 -13.15
CA LEU A 69 7.83 8.95 -12.00
C LEU A 69 7.31 7.52 -12.22
N LEU A 70 6.20 7.39 -12.95
CA LEU A 70 5.64 6.09 -13.31
C LEU A 70 6.37 5.44 -14.48
N GLY A 71 7.16 6.17 -15.27
CA GLY A 71 7.83 5.66 -16.47
C GLY A 71 6.96 5.65 -17.73
N VAL A 72 5.90 6.47 -17.77
CA VAL A 72 5.06 6.67 -18.96
C VAL A 72 5.95 7.31 -20.04
N SER A 73 6.17 6.61 -21.15
CA SER A 73 7.07 7.06 -22.20
C SER A 73 6.32 7.60 -23.41
N SER A 74 6.83 8.65 -24.04
CA SER A 74 6.29 9.13 -25.34
C SER A 74 6.44 8.09 -26.47
N SER A 75 7.21 7.02 -26.26
CA SER A 75 7.31 5.87 -27.17
C SER A 75 6.28 4.78 -26.90
N ASP A 76 5.66 4.74 -25.71
CA ASP A 76 4.50 3.88 -25.43
C ASP A 76 3.28 4.31 -26.29
N CYS A 77 3.37 5.47 -26.96
CA CYS A 77 2.58 5.83 -28.14
C CYS A 77 2.58 4.77 -29.24
N ARG A 78 3.56 3.86 -29.29
CA ARG A 78 3.55 2.73 -30.23
C ARG A 78 2.69 1.55 -29.74
N GLY A 79 2.15 1.60 -28.52
CA GLY A 79 1.15 0.66 -28.02
C GLY A 79 -0.22 0.83 -28.68
N ASP A 80 -0.50 1.98 -29.28
CA ASP A 80 -1.61 2.17 -30.23
C ASP A 80 -1.34 1.49 -31.59
N ALA A 81 -0.13 0.96 -31.82
CA ALA A 81 0.17 0.22 -33.04
C ALA A 81 -0.14 -1.29 -32.95
N CYS A 82 -0.62 -1.82 -31.81
CA CYS A 82 -0.85 -3.26 -31.63
C CYS A 82 -2.19 -3.69 -31.00
N GLY A 83 -3.08 -2.78 -30.63
CA GLY A 83 -4.42 -3.16 -30.16
C GLY A 83 -5.42 -2.07 -30.51
N GLY A 84 -6.54 -2.44 -31.13
CA GLY A 84 -7.61 -1.53 -31.53
C GLY A 84 -8.24 -0.78 -30.34
N ASP A 85 -9.42 -0.19 -30.57
CA ASP A 85 -10.13 0.49 -29.49
C ASP A 85 -10.33 -0.48 -28.30
N TRP A 86 -10.07 -0.01 -27.08
CA TRP A 86 -10.22 -0.85 -25.89
C TRP A 86 -11.67 -1.28 -25.68
N SER A 87 -12.61 -0.54 -26.26
CA SER A 87 -14.03 -0.85 -26.29
C SER A 87 -14.33 -2.17 -27.05
N ASP A 88 -13.49 -2.53 -28.03
CA ASP A 88 -13.59 -3.77 -28.82
C ASP A 88 -13.01 -5.00 -28.10
N LEU A 89 -12.22 -4.78 -27.03
CA LEU A 89 -11.66 -5.87 -26.24
C LEU A 89 -12.77 -6.59 -25.44
N PRO A 90 -12.61 -7.91 -25.18
CA PRO A 90 -13.56 -8.66 -24.37
C PRO A 90 -13.80 -8.02 -23.00
N CYS A 91 -15.04 -8.08 -22.54
CA CYS A 91 -15.43 -7.63 -21.21
C CYS A 91 -14.62 -8.35 -20.13
N HIS A 92 -14.10 -7.59 -19.17
CA HIS A 92 -13.40 -8.12 -18.00
C HIS A 92 -14.40 -8.68 -16.98
N ARG A 93 -14.02 -9.77 -16.31
CA ARG A 93 -14.87 -10.46 -15.32
C ARG A 93 -15.37 -9.57 -14.17
N ASP A 94 -14.62 -8.52 -13.85
CA ASP A 94 -14.87 -7.65 -12.70
C ASP A 94 -15.60 -6.34 -13.04
N GLU A 95 -15.99 -6.09 -14.31
CA GLU A 95 -16.63 -4.82 -14.71
C GLU A 95 -17.90 -4.48 -13.94
N HIS A 96 -18.68 -5.49 -13.54
CA HIS A 96 -19.85 -5.27 -12.69
C HIS A 96 -19.49 -4.69 -11.33
N GLN A 97 -18.43 -5.22 -10.69
CA GLN A 97 -17.97 -4.70 -9.40
C GLN A 97 -17.39 -3.29 -9.55
N VAL A 98 -16.69 -3.01 -10.65
CA VAL A 98 -16.21 -1.66 -10.96
C VAL A 98 -17.36 -0.67 -10.99
N GLN A 99 -18.47 -1.00 -11.67
CA GLN A 99 -19.63 -0.10 -11.74
C GLN A 99 -20.21 0.21 -10.35
N LEU A 100 -20.42 -0.82 -9.52
CA LEU A 100 -20.95 -0.64 -8.15
C LEU A 100 -20.07 0.25 -7.29
N ASP A 101 -18.75 0.16 -7.46
CA ASP A 101 -17.77 0.94 -6.72
C ASP A 101 -17.69 2.38 -7.23
N VAL A 102 -17.70 2.58 -8.55
CA VAL A 102 -17.72 3.91 -9.18
C VAL A 102 -19.00 4.67 -8.79
N ASP A 103 -20.14 4.00 -8.68
CA ASP A 103 -21.38 4.64 -8.23
C ASP A 103 -21.25 5.26 -6.83
N ARG A 104 -20.35 4.70 -6.01
CA ARG A 104 -20.04 5.13 -4.63
C ARG A 104 -18.77 5.99 -4.53
N SER A 105 -18.17 6.42 -5.65
CA SER A 105 -16.95 7.24 -5.68
C SER A 105 -17.22 8.74 -5.58
N PHE A 106 -16.15 9.52 -5.34
CA PHE A 106 -16.17 10.99 -5.20
C PHE A 106 -17.08 11.52 -4.08
N ILE A 107 -17.18 10.77 -2.96
CA ILE A 107 -17.97 11.18 -1.79
C ILE A 107 -17.29 12.34 -1.05
N TYR A 108 -15.98 12.24 -0.83
CA TYR A 108 -15.24 13.20 0.00
C TYR A 108 -14.67 14.35 -0.81
N TYR A 109 -14.18 14.09 -2.02
CA TYR A 109 -13.57 15.11 -2.85
C TYR A 109 -13.75 14.84 -4.35
N PRO A 110 -13.72 15.90 -5.18
CA PRO A 110 -13.72 17.33 -4.80
C PRO A 110 -15.11 17.84 -4.36
N HIS A 111 -15.12 18.85 -3.48
CA HIS A 111 -16.34 19.52 -3.03
C HIS A 111 -16.99 20.37 -4.15
N ASP A 112 -18.26 20.72 -3.96
CA ASP A 112 -19.00 21.72 -4.77
C ASP A 112 -19.13 21.39 -6.27
N GLN A 113 -19.36 20.12 -6.59
CA GLN A 113 -19.62 19.69 -7.97
C GLN A 113 -21.12 19.67 -8.28
N SER A 114 -21.47 20.04 -9.51
CA SER A 114 -22.79 19.74 -10.06
C SER A 114 -22.95 18.23 -10.30
N GLU A 115 -24.20 17.75 -10.31
CA GLU A 115 -24.50 16.34 -10.63
C GLU A 115 -23.96 15.92 -12.00
N ALA A 116 -23.95 16.86 -12.98
CA ALA A 116 -23.43 16.61 -14.32
C ALA A 116 -21.90 16.42 -14.31
N GLU A 117 -21.16 17.26 -13.59
CA GLU A 117 -19.70 17.11 -13.43
C GLU A 117 -19.34 15.83 -12.68
N LEU A 118 -20.11 15.48 -11.65
CA LEU A 118 -19.93 14.24 -10.91
C LEU A 118 -20.19 13.02 -11.80
N ALA A 119 -21.27 13.03 -12.58
CA ALA A 119 -21.58 11.96 -13.53
C ALA A 119 -20.48 11.83 -14.60
N GLN A 120 -19.96 12.94 -15.10
CA GLN A 120 -18.83 12.94 -16.04
C GLN A 120 -17.59 12.31 -15.40
N ARG A 121 -17.19 12.73 -14.20
CA ARG A 121 -16.04 12.16 -13.49
C ARG A 121 -16.19 10.66 -13.22
N LYS A 122 -17.39 10.21 -12.84
CA LYS A 122 -17.70 8.78 -12.68
C LYS A 122 -17.57 8.02 -14.00
N SER A 123 -18.02 8.61 -15.11
CA SER A 123 -17.85 8.02 -16.43
C SER A 123 -16.37 7.91 -16.83
N GLU A 124 -15.58 8.96 -16.58
CA GLU A 124 -14.13 8.97 -16.83
C GLU A 124 -13.39 7.94 -15.96
N LEU A 125 -13.74 7.85 -14.68
CA LEU A 125 -13.20 6.88 -13.74
C LEU A 125 -13.50 5.44 -14.19
N SER A 126 -14.74 5.15 -14.55
CA SER A 126 -15.15 3.84 -15.07
C SER A 126 -14.38 3.49 -16.33
N ALA A 127 -14.31 4.42 -17.30
CA ALA A 127 -13.58 4.22 -18.54
C ALA A 127 -12.10 3.88 -18.30
N VAL A 128 -11.41 4.60 -17.42
CA VAL A 128 -10.01 4.34 -17.10
C VAL A 128 -9.81 2.97 -16.46
N ILE A 129 -10.63 2.61 -15.46
CA ILE A 129 -10.49 1.31 -14.78
C ILE A 129 -10.78 0.16 -15.75
N VAL A 130 -11.87 0.23 -16.51
CA VAL A 130 -12.25 -0.79 -17.49
C VAL A 130 -11.20 -0.91 -18.59
N GLN A 131 -10.69 0.21 -19.09
CA GLN A 131 -9.63 0.24 -20.10
C GLN A 131 -8.36 -0.51 -19.62
N VAL A 132 -7.95 -0.30 -18.36
CA VAL A 132 -6.80 -1.00 -17.76
C VAL A 132 -7.09 -2.50 -17.62
N LEU A 133 -8.25 -2.87 -17.07
CA LEU A 133 -8.60 -4.27 -16.85
C LEU A 133 -8.78 -5.06 -18.16
N ARG A 134 -9.35 -4.47 -19.21
CA ARG A 134 -9.49 -5.11 -20.52
C ARG A 134 -8.15 -5.30 -21.22
N ARG A 135 -7.22 -4.34 -21.09
CA ARG A 135 -5.86 -4.47 -21.64
C ARG A 135 -4.98 -5.43 -20.83
N HIS A 136 -5.27 -5.59 -19.54
CA HIS A 136 -4.54 -6.48 -18.62
C HIS A 136 -5.47 -7.48 -17.91
N PRO A 137 -6.13 -8.41 -18.64
CA PRO A 137 -7.23 -9.22 -18.11
C PRO A 137 -6.82 -10.27 -17.07
N TYR A 138 -5.52 -10.43 -16.84
CA TYR A 138 -4.98 -11.27 -15.78
C TYR A 138 -5.09 -10.62 -14.40
N LEU A 139 -5.16 -9.29 -14.32
CA LEU A 139 -5.33 -8.57 -13.06
C LEU A 139 -6.72 -8.87 -12.46
N CYS A 140 -6.80 -9.01 -11.14
CA CYS A 140 -8.06 -9.09 -10.41
C CYS A 140 -8.37 -7.72 -9.81
N TYR A 141 -9.57 -7.21 -10.04
CA TYR A 141 -10.03 -6.00 -9.37
C TYR A 141 -10.19 -6.27 -7.86
N PHE A 142 -9.80 -5.29 -7.03
CA PHE A 142 -10.09 -5.30 -5.59
C PHE A 142 -10.92 -4.08 -5.22
N GLN A 143 -11.84 -4.26 -4.27
CA GLN A 143 -12.66 -3.16 -3.75
C GLN A 143 -11.76 -2.12 -3.05
N GLY A 144 -11.84 -0.88 -3.50
CA GLY A 144 -10.95 0.22 -3.10
C GLY A 144 -9.93 0.63 -4.17
N PHE A 145 -9.79 -0.12 -5.28
CA PHE A 145 -8.96 0.31 -6.40
C PHE A 145 -9.50 1.59 -7.07
N HIS A 146 -10.83 1.80 -7.06
CA HIS A 146 -11.46 3.03 -7.52
C HIS A 146 -11.03 4.27 -6.72
N ASP A 147 -10.80 4.14 -5.40
CA ASP A 147 -10.31 5.24 -4.55
C ASP A 147 -8.90 5.70 -4.98
N ILE A 148 -8.05 4.77 -5.41
CA ILE A 148 -6.74 5.11 -5.99
C ILE A 148 -6.93 5.80 -7.35
N CYS A 149 -7.76 5.22 -8.21
CA CYS A 149 -7.95 5.73 -9.57
C CYS A 149 -8.60 7.12 -9.59
N GLN A 150 -9.51 7.44 -8.67
CA GLN A 150 -10.12 8.77 -8.63
C GLN A 150 -9.07 9.86 -8.37
N VAL A 151 -8.05 9.62 -7.55
CA VAL A 151 -6.95 10.57 -7.33
C VAL A 151 -6.20 10.84 -8.65
N PHE A 152 -5.95 9.78 -9.43
CA PHE A 152 -5.37 9.91 -10.76
C PHE A 152 -6.27 10.67 -11.74
N ILE A 153 -7.59 10.48 -11.70
CA ILE A 153 -8.53 11.25 -12.53
C ILE A 153 -8.53 12.72 -12.15
N LEU A 154 -8.43 13.06 -10.86
CA LEU A 154 -8.43 14.46 -10.44
C LEU A 154 -7.17 15.21 -10.88
N VAL A 155 -6.02 14.53 -10.89
CA VAL A 155 -4.76 15.12 -11.35
C VAL A 155 -4.64 15.05 -12.88
N LEU A 156 -4.84 13.88 -13.48
CA LEU A 156 -4.57 13.55 -14.89
C LEU A 156 -5.82 13.48 -15.79
N GLY A 157 -7.02 13.80 -15.30
CA GLY A 157 -8.27 13.70 -16.06
C GLY A 157 -8.45 14.74 -17.17
N ARG A 158 -7.44 15.57 -17.45
CA ARG A 158 -7.49 16.52 -18.56
C ARG A 158 -7.28 15.82 -19.92
N PRO A 159 -7.83 16.37 -21.00
CA PRO A 159 -7.53 15.89 -22.35
C PRO A 159 -6.01 15.78 -22.56
N ASN A 160 -5.57 14.71 -23.24
CA ASN A 160 -4.18 14.40 -23.59
C ASN A 160 -3.25 13.88 -22.45
N GLN A 161 -3.73 13.76 -21.21
CA GLN A 161 -2.91 13.32 -20.06
C GLN A 161 -2.86 11.80 -19.84
N ARG A 162 -3.55 11.02 -20.68
CA ARG A 162 -3.50 9.54 -20.73
C ARG A 162 -3.57 8.84 -19.35
N PRO A 163 -4.58 9.14 -18.52
CA PRO A 163 -4.68 8.59 -17.17
C PRO A 163 -4.65 7.04 -17.12
N ALA A 164 -5.24 6.37 -18.11
CA ALA A 164 -5.23 4.90 -18.19
C ALA A 164 -3.82 4.29 -18.33
N GLU A 165 -2.88 4.99 -18.96
CA GLU A 165 -1.50 4.52 -19.12
C GLU A 165 -0.75 4.61 -17.79
N ALA A 166 -0.91 5.74 -17.08
CA ALA A 166 -0.36 5.92 -15.74
C ALA A 166 -0.93 4.90 -14.74
N VAL A 167 -2.25 4.69 -14.76
CA VAL A 167 -2.92 3.69 -13.90
C VAL A 167 -2.48 2.28 -14.26
N ALA A 168 -2.33 1.91 -15.53
CA ALA A 168 -1.82 0.59 -15.92
C ALA A 168 -0.42 0.33 -15.36
N ARG A 169 0.48 1.32 -15.45
CA ARG A 169 1.84 1.21 -14.90
C ARG A 169 1.82 1.10 -13.37
N LEU A 170 1.00 1.89 -12.68
CA LEU A 170 0.78 1.75 -11.24
C LEU A 170 0.30 0.34 -10.88
N SER A 171 -0.78 -0.12 -11.52
CA SER A 171 -1.42 -1.42 -11.29
C SER A 171 -0.45 -2.58 -11.47
N VAL A 172 0.31 -2.60 -12.55
CA VAL A 172 1.15 -3.74 -12.92
C VAL A 172 2.51 -3.73 -12.22
N LEU A 173 3.05 -2.55 -11.91
CA LEU A 173 4.43 -2.41 -11.44
C LEU A 173 4.54 -2.05 -9.95
N ARG A 174 3.53 -1.40 -9.36
CA ARG A 174 3.61 -0.87 -7.98
C ARG A 174 2.62 -1.46 -7.01
N ILE A 175 1.41 -1.80 -7.45
CA ILE A 175 0.35 -2.35 -6.59
C ILE A 175 -0.14 -3.74 -7.01
N ARG A 176 0.56 -4.39 -7.95
CA ARG A 176 0.19 -5.68 -8.55
C ARG A 176 -0.19 -6.76 -7.54
N ASP A 177 0.51 -6.81 -6.41
CA ASP A 177 0.27 -7.82 -5.38
C ASP A 177 -1.15 -7.72 -4.78
N PHE A 178 -1.76 -6.53 -4.81
CA PHE A 178 -3.15 -6.29 -4.39
C PHE A 178 -4.18 -6.78 -5.42
N MET A 179 -3.74 -6.96 -6.67
CA MET A 179 -4.56 -7.40 -7.80
C MET A 179 -4.37 -8.89 -8.11
N LEU A 180 -3.74 -9.66 -7.21
CA LEU A 180 -3.63 -11.11 -7.31
C LEU A 180 -4.98 -11.79 -7.01
N PRO A 181 -5.17 -13.07 -7.37
CA PRO A 181 -6.41 -13.81 -7.11
C PRO A 181 -6.85 -13.88 -5.65
N THR A 182 -5.91 -13.72 -4.70
CA THR A 182 -6.21 -13.63 -3.27
C THR A 182 -5.30 -12.59 -2.62
N LEU A 183 -5.72 -12.05 -1.47
CA LEU A 183 -4.93 -11.10 -0.68
C LEU A 183 -3.87 -11.79 0.21
N GLY A 184 -3.60 -13.08 0.03
CA GLY A 184 -2.58 -13.82 0.79
C GLY A 184 -1.18 -13.16 0.75
N PRO A 185 -0.69 -12.75 -0.45
CA PRO A 185 0.56 -12.00 -0.56
C PRO A 185 0.51 -10.65 0.16
N THR A 186 -0.57 -9.87 0.00
CA THR A 186 -0.78 -8.59 0.71
C THR A 186 -0.72 -8.77 2.23
N THR A 187 -1.41 -9.77 2.78
CA THR A 187 -1.39 -10.05 4.22
C THR A 187 -0.02 -10.50 4.70
N THR A 188 0.78 -11.17 3.87
CA THR A 188 2.17 -11.49 4.16
C THR A 188 3.03 -10.22 4.23
N GLN A 189 2.80 -9.24 3.36
CA GLN A 189 3.49 -7.95 3.42
C GLN A 189 3.19 -7.20 4.73
N LEU A 190 1.95 -7.24 5.24
CA LEU A 190 1.57 -6.59 6.49
C LEU A 190 2.34 -7.11 7.72
N ARG A 191 2.93 -8.32 7.65
CA ARG A 191 3.81 -8.84 8.72
C ARG A 191 5.11 -8.07 8.88
N LEU A 192 5.47 -7.21 7.93
CA LEU A 192 6.56 -6.24 8.11
C LEU A 192 6.24 -5.22 9.22
N LEU A 193 4.95 -4.89 9.45
CA LEU A 193 4.56 -3.87 10.41
C LEU A 193 4.94 -4.25 11.86
N PRO A 194 4.63 -5.46 12.37
CA PRO A 194 5.16 -5.93 13.64
C PRO A 194 6.70 -5.92 13.72
N ASP A 195 7.42 -6.18 12.63
CA ASP A 195 8.89 -6.17 12.64
C ASP A 195 9.46 -4.75 12.72
N ILE A 196 8.83 -3.78 12.05
CA ILE A 196 9.17 -2.35 12.13
C ILE A 196 8.95 -1.87 13.57
N LEU A 197 7.78 -2.13 14.15
CA LEU A 197 7.48 -1.79 15.54
C LEU A 197 8.45 -2.47 16.50
N ALA A 198 8.82 -3.74 16.28
CA ALA A 198 9.77 -4.44 17.15
C ALA A 198 11.14 -3.74 17.22
N LYS A 199 11.56 -3.06 16.16
CA LYS A 199 12.82 -2.31 16.13
C LYS A 199 12.69 -0.88 16.64
N ALA A 200 11.61 -0.20 16.28
CA ALA A 200 11.43 1.23 16.52
C ALA A 200 10.72 1.55 17.84
N ASP A 201 9.74 0.72 18.24
CA ASP A 201 8.98 0.86 19.48
C ASP A 201 8.63 -0.54 20.07
N PRO A 202 9.58 -1.16 20.80
CA PRO A 202 9.38 -2.49 21.38
C PRO A 202 8.24 -2.56 22.40
N GLU A 203 7.81 -1.44 22.96
CA GLU A 203 6.67 -1.38 23.89
C GLU A 203 5.37 -1.45 23.14
N MET A 204 5.17 -0.60 22.13
CA MET A 204 4.02 -0.67 21.23
C MET A 204 3.92 -2.04 20.59
N ARG A 205 5.04 -2.62 20.13
CA ARG A 205 5.07 -3.98 19.58
C ARG A 205 4.54 -5.04 20.54
N ARG A 206 4.90 -4.95 21.83
CA ARG A 206 4.42 -5.89 22.86
C ARG A 206 2.94 -5.70 23.13
N HIS A 207 2.48 -4.45 23.17
CA HIS A 207 1.09 -4.11 23.42
C HIS A 207 0.15 -4.62 22.33
N VAL A 208 0.54 -4.51 21.04
CA VAL A 208 -0.29 -4.99 19.92
C VAL A 208 -0.01 -6.45 19.51
N ALA A 209 0.79 -7.19 20.29
CA ALA A 209 1.36 -8.46 19.85
C ALA A 209 0.36 -9.58 19.56
N PHE A 210 -0.83 -9.49 20.13
CA PHE A 210 -1.90 -10.48 19.98
C PHE A 210 -2.85 -10.17 18.82
N ILE A 211 -2.71 -9.01 18.16
CA ILE A 211 -3.54 -8.58 17.05
C ILE A 211 -2.79 -8.83 15.74
N GLU A 212 -3.40 -9.60 14.83
CA GLU A 212 -2.88 -9.73 13.47
C GLU A 212 -2.95 -8.37 12.75
N PRO A 213 -1.95 -8.01 11.93
CA PRO A 213 -1.83 -6.67 11.36
C PRO A 213 -2.84 -6.33 10.25
N PHE A 214 -3.99 -7.00 10.21
CA PHE A 214 -5.08 -6.75 9.27
C PHE A 214 -5.71 -5.36 9.43
N TYR A 215 -5.55 -4.72 10.60
CA TYR A 215 -5.98 -3.34 10.82
C TYR A 215 -5.32 -2.36 9.83
N ALA A 216 -4.14 -2.69 9.28
CA ALA A 216 -3.43 -1.86 8.31
C ALA A 216 -3.87 -2.12 6.85
N LEU A 217 -4.68 -3.15 6.61
CA LEU A 217 -5.01 -3.61 5.26
C LEU A 217 -5.74 -2.53 4.47
N ALA A 218 -6.82 -1.94 5.02
CA ALA A 218 -7.62 -0.96 4.28
C ALA A 218 -6.79 0.26 3.84
N GLY A 219 -6.00 0.84 4.76
CA GLY A 219 -5.16 2.01 4.45
C GLY A 219 -4.06 1.70 3.43
N THR A 220 -3.30 0.62 3.64
CA THR A 220 -2.20 0.29 2.72
C THR A 220 -2.69 -0.18 1.35
N LEU A 221 -3.79 -0.94 1.29
CA LEU A 221 -4.42 -1.45 0.07
C LEU A 221 -4.94 -0.34 -0.83
N THR A 222 -5.53 0.70 -0.24
CA THR A 222 -6.11 1.84 -0.96
C THR A 222 -5.15 3.03 -1.09
N MET A 223 -3.87 2.85 -0.73
CA MET A 223 -2.89 3.93 -0.66
C MET A 223 -3.41 5.14 0.13
N TYR A 224 -4.16 4.88 1.21
CA TYR A 224 -4.81 5.85 2.10
C TYR A 224 -5.89 6.72 1.45
N ALA A 225 -6.20 6.52 0.18
CA ALA A 225 -7.19 7.33 -0.55
C ALA A 225 -8.62 7.14 -0.02
N HIS A 226 -8.89 6.00 0.61
CA HIS A 226 -10.16 5.74 1.29
C HIS A 226 -10.25 6.39 2.68
N ASN A 227 -9.11 6.74 3.28
CA ASN A 227 -9.06 7.23 4.66
C ASN A 227 -8.91 8.74 4.78
N ILE A 228 -8.20 9.36 3.83
CA ILE A 228 -7.92 10.80 3.84
C ILE A 228 -9.01 11.49 3.04
N GLU A 229 -9.74 12.36 3.72
CA GLU A 229 -10.90 13.07 3.15
C GLU A 229 -10.50 14.39 2.45
N ASP A 230 -9.30 14.92 2.73
CA ASP A 230 -8.77 16.11 2.07
C ASP A 230 -7.98 15.76 0.80
N TYR A 231 -8.36 16.37 -0.33
CA TYR A 231 -7.74 16.10 -1.62
C TYR A 231 -6.28 16.52 -1.70
N HIS A 232 -5.92 17.67 -1.11
CA HIS A 232 -4.55 18.18 -1.16
C HIS A 232 -3.62 17.24 -0.38
N ASP A 233 -4.10 16.73 0.76
CA ASP A 233 -3.36 15.78 1.59
C ASP A 233 -3.13 14.45 0.88
N ILE A 234 -4.15 13.86 0.24
CA ILE A 234 -3.96 12.59 -0.48
C ILE A 234 -3.07 12.77 -1.72
N ALA A 235 -3.20 13.89 -2.46
CA ALA A 235 -2.32 14.19 -3.59
C ALA A 235 -0.86 14.34 -3.14
N ARG A 236 -0.63 14.98 -1.99
CA ARG A 236 0.70 15.12 -1.36
C ARG A 236 1.31 13.77 -0.97
N LEU A 237 0.51 12.82 -0.48
CA LEU A 237 1.00 11.47 -0.20
C LEU A 237 1.33 10.69 -1.47
N PHE A 238 0.52 10.84 -2.52
CA PHE A 238 0.79 10.19 -3.81
C PHE A 238 2.10 10.67 -4.42
N ASP A 239 2.48 11.93 -4.23
CA ASP A 239 3.81 12.44 -4.63
C ASP A 239 4.93 11.52 -4.07
N VAL A 240 4.90 11.22 -2.76
CA VAL A 240 5.92 10.36 -2.12
C VAL A 240 5.76 8.90 -2.50
N PHE A 241 4.53 8.38 -2.58
CA PHE A 241 4.32 6.98 -2.96
C PHE A 241 4.77 6.67 -4.38
N LEU A 242 4.77 7.65 -5.27
CA LEU A 242 5.36 7.52 -6.60
C LEU A 242 6.88 7.74 -6.59
N GLY A 243 7.39 8.58 -5.69
CA GLY A 243 8.82 8.87 -5.51
C GLY A 243 9.62 7.88 -4.63
N ARG A 244 9.00 6.95 -3.92
CA ARG A 244 9.67 5.94 -3.06
C ARG A 244 9.35 4.51 -3.49
N GLU A 245 9.97 3.51 -2.87
CA GLU A 245 9.60 2.09 -3.09
C GLU A 245 8.26 1.73 -2.42
N PRO A 246 7.45 0.79 -2.97
CA PRO A 246 6.09 0.52 -2.47
C PRO A 246 5.98 0.14 -0.99
N VAL A 247 7.03 -0.50 -0.43
CA VAL A 247 7.06 -0.89 0.99
C VAL A 247 7.02 0.33 1.92
N PHE A 248 7.38 1.53 1.43
CA PHE A 248 7.29 2.78 2.18
C PHE A 248 5.88 3.04 2.72
N SER A 249 4.83 2.59 2.02
CA SER A 249 3.43 2.67 2.50
C SER A 249 3.24 1.96 3.84
N ILE A 250 3.90 0.82 4.06
CA ILE A 250 3.82 0.07 5.33
C ILE A 250 4.57 0.83 6.45
N TYR A 251 5.69 1.48 6.11
CA TYR A 251 6.42 2.33 7.06
C TYR A 251 5.62 3.57 7.45
N LEU A 252 4.90 4.18 6.50
CA LEU A 252 3.99 5.29 6.79
C LEU A 252 2.92 4.83 7.80
N PHE A 253 2.34 3.65 7.61
CA PHE A 253 1.39 3.08 8.57
C PHE A 253 2.02 2.91 9.96
N ALA A 254 3.23 2.35 10.02
CA ALA A 254 3.96 2.20 11.28
C ALA A 254 4.18 3.53 11.98
N GLN A 255 4.56 4.56 11.23
CA GLN A 255 4.77 5.90 11.77
C GLN A 255 3.47 6.53 12.27
N ILE A 256 2.34 6.35 11.57
CA ILE A 256 1.02 6.80 12.03
C ILE A 256 0.67 6.17 13.39
N LEU A 257 0.95 4.87 13.58
CA LEU A 257 0.76 4.22 14.88
C LEU A 257 1.67 4.84 15.95
N MET A 258 2.95 5.03 15.64
CA MET A 258 3.93 5.62 16.55
C MET A 258 3.58 7.05 16.96
N ASP A 259 3.06 7.88 16.05
CA ASP A 259 2.60 9.24 16.38
C ASP A 259 1.37 9.21 17.32
N ARG A 260 0.59 8.13 17.30
CA ARG A 260 -0.57 7.89 18.19
C ARG A 260 -0.25 7.02 19.39
N ARG A 261 1.03 6.85 19.72
CA ARG A 261 1.50 5.95 20.77
C ARG A 261 0.76 6.10 22.10
N HIS A 262 0.56 7.33 22.56
CA HIS A 262 -0.09 7.60 23.84
C HIS A 262 -1.54 7.09 23.86
N GLU A 263 -2.33 7.38 22.83
CA GLU A 263 -3.71 6.92 22.68
C GLU A 263 -3.79 5.39 22.64
N ILE A 264 -2.89 4.75 21.88
CA ILE A 264 -2.91 3.31 21.66
C ILE A 264 -2.58 2.55 22.95
N LEU A 265 -1.55 2.97 23.69
CA LEU A 265 -1.10 2.28 24.91
C LEU A 265 -2.06 2.40 26.09
N GLU A 266 -3.02 3.33 26.05
CA GLU A 266 -4.05 3.48 27.07
C GLU A 266 -5.20 2.46 26.93
N ILE A 267 -5.25 1.68 25.84
CA ILE A 267 -6.36 0.78 25.53
C ILE A 267 -5.97 -0.67 25.83
N ASP A 268 -6.49 -1.22 26.91
CA ASP A 268 -6.22 -2.63 27.28
C ASP A 268 -7.15 -3.65 26.59
N GLU A 269 -8.31 -3.20 26.10
CA GLU A 269 -9.32 -4.09 25.51
C GLU A 269 -9.02 -4.40 24.04
N ALA A 270 -8.81 -5.68 23.73
CA ALA A 270 -8.40 -6.15 22.40
C ALA A 270 -9.29 -5.69 21.25
N ASP A 271 -10.62 -5.76 21.43
CA ASP A 271 -11.59 -5.40 20.39
C ASP A 271 -11.57 -3.89 20.11
N MET A 272 -11.46 -3.06 21.17
CA MET A 272 -11.32 -1.62 21.01
C MET A 272 -9.98 -1.25 20.37
N LEU A 273 -8.91 -1.91 20.80
CA LEU A 273 -7.57 -1.68 20.26
C LEU A 273 -7.53 -1.95 18.76
N GLN A 274 -8.13 -3.05 18.28
CA GLN A 274 -8.19 -3.35 16.85
C GLN A 274 -8.90 -2.25 16.04
N VAL A 275 -10.00 -1.70 16.57
CA VAL A 275 -10.73 -0.58 15.93
C VAL A 275 -9.87 0.68 15.89
N ILE A 276 -9.17 1.00 16.98
CA ILE A 276 -8.34 2.20 17.08
C ILE A 276 -7.11 2.10 16.17
N LEU A 277 -6.48 0.93 16.07
CA LEU A 277 -5.35 0.68 15.17
C LEU A 277 -5.73 0.82 13.69
N ALA A 278 -6.98 0.52 13.33
CA ALA A 278 -7.46 0.63 11.95
C ALA A 278 -7.79 2.08 11.54
N LYS A 279 -7.94 3.00 12.51
CA LYS A 279 -8.22 4.41 12.23
C LYS A 279 -6.96 5.12 11.74
N VAL A 280 -7.06 5.77 10.59
CA VAL A 280 -6.09 6.76 10.12
C VAL A 280 -6.63 8.14 10.49
N PRO A 281 -5.85 9.02 11.14
CA PRO A 281 -6.31 10.36 11.50
C PRO A 281 -6.68 11.19 10.26
N ALA A 282 -7.78 11.92 10.33
CA ALA A 282 -8.25 12.75 9.22
C ALA A 282 -7.35 13.97 8.94
N LYS A 283 -6.65 14.48 9.96
CA LYS A 283 -5.72 15.61 9.85
C LYS A 283 -4.37 15.22 10.41
N MET A 284 -3.34 15.32 9.59
CA MET A 284 -1.96 15.02 9.96
C MET A 284 -1.04 16.07 9.35
N ASN A 285 0.03 16.43 10.05
CA ASN A 285 1.11 17.19 9.42
C ASN A 285 1.88 16.23 8.50
N LEU A 286 1.50 16.18 7.22
CA LEU A 286 2.05 15.21 6.28
C LEU A 286 3.55 15.37 6.07
N ASP A 287 4.08 16.58 6.02
CA ASP A 287 5.52 16.79 5.84
C ASP A 287 6.34 16.28 7.04
N ASP A 288 5.84 16.47 8.27
CA ASP A 288 6.44 15.88 9.48
C ASP A 288 6.31 14.35 9.48
N LEU A 289 5.13 13.83 9.16
CA LEU A 289 4.88 12.38 9.06
C LEU A 289 5.81 11.71 8.04
N ILE A 290 5.94 12.29 6.84
CA ILE A 290 6.82 11.80 5.77
C ILE A 290 8.27 11.85 6.24
N SER A 291 8.72 12.97 6.84
CA SER A 291 10.10 13.12 7.35
C SER A 291 10.44 12.06 8.41
N LYS A 292 9.56 11.84 9.39
CA LYS A 292 9.72 10.79 10.40
C LYS A 292 9.73 9.39 9.76
N THR A 293 8.84 9.15 8.79
CA THR A 293 8.74 7.87 8.07
C THR A 293 10.01 7.57 7.26
N VAL A 294 10.58 8.57 6.59
CA VAL A 294 11.89 8.45 5.91
C VAL A 294 12.97 8.07 6.91
N SER A 295 13.04 8.78 8.04
CA SER A 295 14.02 8.47 9.08
C SER A 295 13.85 7.06 9.67
N LEU A 296 12.60 6.60 9.84
CA LEU A 296 12.28 5.26 10.29
C LEU A 296 12.72 4.20 9.26
N PHE A 297 12.43 4.44 7.98
CA PHE A 297 12.82 3.58 6.87
C PHE A 297 14.35 3.45 6.75
N ASP A 298 15.07 4.57 6.81
CA ASP A 298 16.53 4.59 6.68
C ASP A 298 17.23 3.92 7.86
N ARG A 299 16.70 4.09 9.09
CA ARG A 299 17.22 3.42 10.29
C ARG A 299 16.94 1.92 10.30
N HIS A 300 15.82 1.49 9.75
CA HIS A 300 15.40 0.09 9.76
C HIS A 300 14.99 -0.40 8.37
N PRO A 301 15.92 -0.54 7.41
CA PRO A 301 15.57 -0.90 6.04
C PRO A 301 14.85 -2.26 5.94
N PRO A 302 13.98 -2.48 4.94
CA PRO A 302 13.14 -3.67 4.85
C PRO A 302 13.91 -4.99 4.89
N ARG A 303 15.10 -5.03 4.27
CA ARG A 303 15.98 -6.23 4.26
C ARG A 303 16.40 -6.69 5.66
N THR A 304 16.33 -5.81 6.65
CA THR A 304 16.71 -6.11 8.03
C THR A 304 15.57 -6.71 8.85
N LEU A 305 14.35 -6.74 8.30
CA LEU A 305 13.15 -7.26 8.95
C LEU A 305 13.03 -8.78 8.73
N SER A 306 12.64 -9.54 9.76
CA SER A 306 12.55 -11.00 9.70
C SER A 306 11.60 -11.50 8.61
N SER A 307 10.43 -10.87 8.51
CA SER A 307 9.35 -11.21 7.60
C SER A 307 9.66 -10.86 6.15
N TRP A 308 10.73 -10.09 5.89
CA TRP A 308 11.18 -9.78 4.52
C TRP A 308 11.50 -11.02 3.70
N SER A 309 12.04 -12.06 4.36
CA SER A 309 12.36 -13.33 3.72
C SER A 309 11.13 -14.09 3.22
N ALA A 310 9.99 -13.91 3.88
CA ALA A 310 8.73 -14.58 3.54
C ALA A 310 8.02 -13.96 2.33
N ILE A 311 8.35 -12.72 1.96
CA ILE A 311 7.78 -12.05 0.79
C ILE A 311 8.35 -12.68 -0.48
N SER A 312 7.50 -12.96 -1.48
CA SER A 312 7.93 -13.48 -2.78
C SER A 312 9.01 -12.60 -3.43
N SER A 313 10.01 -13.20 -4.08
CA SER A 313 10.96 -12.46 -4.92
C SER A 313 10.28 -11.71 -6.07
N ALA A 314 9.11 -12.18 -6.51
CA ALA A 314 8.30 -11.56 -7.55
C ALA A 314 7.29 -10.55 -6.99
N SER A 315 7.30 -10.24 -5.70
CA SER A 315 6.47 -9.19 -5.08
C SER A 315 6.89 -7.81 -5.55
N VAL A 316 5.93 -6.88 -5.70
CA VAL A 316 6.23 -5.45 -5.97
C VAL A 316 7.15 -4.84 -4.92
N LEU A 317 7.12 -5.31 -3.67
CA LEU A 317 8.03 -4.83 -2.63
C LEU A 317 9.51 -5.14 -2.95
N LYS A 318 9.77 -6.20 -3.72
CA LYS A 318 11.13 -6.61 -4.11
C LYS A 318 11.49 -6.20 -5.52
N THR A 319 10.53 -6.14 -6.44
CA THR A 319 10.76 -5.79 -7.85
C THR A 319 10.77 -4.29 -8.11
N ALA A 320 10.13 -3.47 -7.25
CA ALA A 320 9.98 -2.02 -7.43
C ALA A 320 10.75 -1.20 -6.38
N ARG A 321 11.95 -1.68 -6.02
CA ARG A 321 12.80 -1.04 -5.00
C ARG A 321 13.53 0.22 -5.45
N ASP A 322 13.88 0.27 -6.72
CA ASP A 322 14.56 1.42 -7.32
C ASP A 322 13.59 2.13 -8.28
N VAL A 323 13.32 3.40 -8.02
CA VAL A 323 12.29 4.16 -8.77
C VAL A 323 12.75 4.45 -10.19
N GLY A 324 14.05 4.65 -10.41
CA GLY A 324 14.62 4.81 -11.75
C GLY A 324 14.46 3.55 -12.60
N ALA A 325 14.90 2.40 -12.07
CA ALA A 325 14.77 1.11 -12.74
C ALA A 325 13.29 0.71 -12.97
N LEU A 326 12.39 1.11 -12.06
CA LEU A 326 10.96 0.91 -12.23
C LEU A 326 10.40 1.72 -13.40
N ALA A 327 10.85 2.96 -13.60
CA ALA A 327 10.43 3.78 -14.72
C ALA A 327 10.78 3.13 -16.07
N ASP A 328 11.88 2.37 -16.13
CA ASP A 328 12.30 1.61 -17.32
C ASP A 328 11.64 0.22 -17.42
N GLN A 329 10.99 -0.26 -16.35
CA GLN A 329 10.35 -1.57 -16.34
C GLN A 329 9.13 -1.59 -17.26
N THR A 330 8.99 -2.66 -18.04
CA THR A 330 7.87 -2.90 -18.95
C THR A 330 6.68 -3.56 -18.25
N LEU A 331 5.47 -3.36 -18.79
CA LEU A 331 4.25 -4.01 -18.29
C LEU A 331 4.33 -5.55 -18.43
N ASP A 332 4.98 -6.05 -19.48
CA ASP A 332 5.18 -7.50 -19.68
C ASP A 332 6.05 -8.12 -18.58
N GLN A 333 7.11 -7.44 -18.14
CA GLN A 333 7.89 -7.89 -16.98
C GLN A 333 7.01 -7.95 -15.72
N GLY A 334 6.15 -6.96 -15.51
CA GLY A 334 5.18 -6.99 -14.41
C GLY A 334 4.19 -8.16 -14.50
N ARG A 335 3.75 -8.51 -15.70
CA ARG A 335 2.93 -9.72 -15.95
C ARG A 335 3.68 -11.01 -15.63
N VAL A 336 4.96 -11.13 -16.00
CA VAL A 336 5.77 -12.31 -15.65
C VAL A 336 5.85 -12.48 -14.13
N TYR A 337 6.06 -11.40 -13.39
CA TYR A 337 6.06 -11.43 -11.92
C TYR A 337 4.68 -11.77 -11.33
N PHE A 338 3.58 -11.32 -11.97
CA PHE A 338 2.23 -11.73 -11.60
C PHE A 338 2.08 -13.25 -11.69
N GLU A 339 2.38 -13.81 -12.86
CA GLU A 339 2.21 -15.24 -13.13
C GLU A 339 3.10 -16.10 -12.23
N GLN A 340 4.30 -15.61 -11.89
CA GLN A 340 5.17 -16.26 -10.92
C GLN A 340 4.54 -16.32 -9.52
N GLN A 341 4.03 -15.20 -9.02
CA GLN A 341 3.37 -15.18 -7.69
C GLN A 341 2.13 -16.07 -7.66
N VAL A 342 1.30 -16.06 -8.72
CA VAL A 342 0.14 -16.95 -8.80
C VAL A 342 0.56 -18.42 -8.72
N LYS A 343 1.67 -18.82 -9.38
CA LYS A 343 2.22 -20.18 -9.27
C LYS A 343 2.68 -20.48 -7.85
N GLU A 344 3.44 -19.57 -7.23
CA GLU A 344 3.93 -19.73 -5.85
C GLU A 344 2.77 -19.91 -4.85
N MET A 345 1.69 -19.14 -5.01
CA MET A 345 0.47 -19.28 -4.22
C MET A 345 -0.17 -20.66 -4.38
N TRP A 346 -0.35 -21.11 -5.63
CA TRP A 346 -0.94 -22.42 -5.91
C TRP A 346 -0.13 -23.57 -5.29
N TRP A 347 1.20 -23.49 -5.37
CA TRP A 347 2.09 -24.46 -4.72
C TRP A 347 1.98 -24.42 -3.19
N SER A 348 1.86 -23.23 -2.60
CA SER A 348 1.65 -23.07 -1.16
C SER A 348 0.32 -23.70 -0.72
N ASP A 349 -0.77 -23.44 -1.45
CA ASP A 349 -2.10 -23.97 -1.15
C ASP A 349 -2.14 -25.51 -1.25
N LEU A 350 -1.48 -26.08 -2.26
CA LEU A 350 -1.32 -27.53 -2.39
C LEU A 350 -0.53 -28.13 -1.23
N ALA A 351 0.59 -27.50 -0.86
CA ALA A 351 1.42 -27.96 0.24
C ALA A 351 0.65 -27.91 1.58
N ASP A 352 -0.13 -26.86 1.83
CA ASP A 352 -0.93 -26.72 3.03
C ASP A 352 -2.13 -27.67 3.05
N GLY A 353 -2.78 -27.90 1.90
CA GLY A 353 -3.79 -28.94 1.72
C GLY A 353 -3.24 -30.34 2.01
N ALA A 354 -2.04 -30.66 1.52
CA ALA A 354 -1.36 -31.92 1.80
C ALA A 354 -1.00 -32.06 3.29
N LYS A 355 -0.48 -31.00 3.94
CA LYS A 355 -0.20 -30.99 5.39
C LYS A 355 -1.47 -31.19 6.21
N MET A 356 -2.57 -30.53 5.86
CA MET A 356 -3.86 -30.70 6.53
C MET A 356 -4.38 -32.12 6.39
N THR A 357 -4.27 -32.70 5.19
CA THR A 357 -4.67 -34.09 4.92
C THR A 357 -3.82 -35.06 5.75
N LEU A 358 -2.49 -34.89 5.76
CA LEU A 358 -1.59 -35.69 6.60
C LEU A 358 -1.92 -35.57 8.09
N ARG A 359 -2.18 -34.35 8.60
CA ARG A 359 -2.60 -34.12 9.99
C ARG A 359 -3.93 -34.81 10.30
N ARG A 360 -4.89 -34.78 9.38
CA ARG A 360 -6.19 -35.43 9.50
C ARG A 360 -6.06 -36.95 9.60
N TYR A 361 -5.16 -37.56 8.83
CA TYR A 361 -4.89 -39.00 8.90
C TYR A 361 -3.98 -39.40 10.08
N ARG A 362 -3.09 -38.52 10.55
CA ARG A 362 -2.21 -38.82 11.70
C ARG A 362 -2.98 -38.95 13.02
N ARG A 363 -4.03 -38.14 13.22
CA ARG A 363 -4.87 -38.17 14.44
C ARG A 363 -5.57 -39.52 14.72
N PRO A 364 -6.32 -40.13 13.78
CA PRO A 364 -6.95 -41.43 13.99
C PRO A 364 -5.91 -42.55 14.13
N THR A 365 -4.79 -42.47 13.42
CA THR A 365 -3.74 -43.51 13.48
C THR A 365 -3.04 -43.55 14.85
N VAL A 366 -2.78 -42.38 15.45
CA VAL A 366 -2.24 -42.30 16.82
C VAL A 366 -3.26 -42.82 17.84
N ALA A 367 -4.54 -42.47 17.70
CA ALA A 367 -5.59 -42.96 18.60
C ALA A 367 -5.74 -44.50 18.52
N LEU A 368 -5.69 -45.06 17.31
CA LEU A 368 -5.73 -46.51 17.10
C LEU A 368 -4.51 -47.21 17.70
N ALA A 369 -3.31 -46.66 17.50
CA ALA A 369 -2.07 -47.21 18.07
C ALA A 369 -2.08 -47.19 19.61
N VAL A 370 -2.57 -46.11 20.22
CA VAL A 370 -2.76 -46.02 21.68
C VAL A 370 -3.77 -47.05 22.17
N ALA A 371 -4.90 -47.21 21.49
CA ALA A 371 -5.93 -48.19 21.88
C ALA A 371 -5.40 -49.63 21.80
N VAL A 372 -4.65 -49.98 20.74
CA VAL A 372 -4.00 -51.29 20.60
C VAL A 372 -2.95 -51.50 21.69
N GLY A 373 -2.15 -50.48 22.02
CA GLY A 373 -1.19 -50.52 23.12
C GLY A 373 -1.83 -50.77 24.48
N VAL A 374 -2.92 -50.04 24.80
CA VAL A 374 -3.68 -50.22 26.04
C VAL A 374 -4.29 -51.62 26.11
N ALA A 375 -4.87 -52.12 25.01
CA ALA A 375 -5.42 -53.47 24.95
C ALA A 375 -4.33 -54.54 25.18
N ALA A 376 -3.15 -54.38 24.57
CA ALA A 376 -2.03 -55.30 24.78
C ALA A 376 -1.56 -55.30 26.24
N VAL A 377 -1.43 -54.13 26.88
CA VAL A 377 -1.09 -54.01 28.30
C VAL A 377 -2.15 -54.65 29.18
N ALA A 378 -3.44 -54.43 28.89
CA ALA A 378 -4.53 -55.04 29.65
C ALA A 378 -4.53 -56.58 29.54
N VAL A 379 -4.24 -57.13 28.37
CA VAL A 379 -4.09 -58.58 28.16
C VAL A 379 -2.89 -59.13 28.93
N LEU A 380 -1.74 -58.46 28.87
CA LEU A 380 -0.55 -58.85 29.63
C LEU A 380 -0.79 -58.78 31.15
N TRP A 381 -1.52 -57.77 31.61
CA TRP A 381 -1.89 -57.62 33.01
C TRP A 381 -2.83 -58.73 33.49
N ARG A 382 -3.87 -59.06 32.70
CA ARG A 382 -4.76 -60.20 32.98
C ARG A 382 -4.03 -61.53 33.00
N ARG A 383 -3.09 -61.75 32.07
CA ARG A 383 -2.25 -62.96 32.04
C ARG A 383 -1.35 -63.06 33.28
N LYS A 384 -0.78 -61.93 33.74
CA LYS A 384 -0.04 -61.88 35.01
C LYS A 384 -0.92 -62.16 36.22
N GLN A 385 -2.13 -61.60 36.30
CA GLN A 385 -3.08 -61.88 37.38
C GLN A 385 -3.53 -63.35 37.41
N ALA A 386 -3.81 -63.95 36.25
CA ALA A 386 -4.16 -65.36 36.16
C ALA A 386 -3.00 -66.29 36.57
N CYS A 387 -1.76 -65.93 36.23
CA CYS A 387 -0.57 -66.64 36.69
C CYS A 387 -0.40 -66.52 38.21
N LEU A 388 -0.57 -65.33 38.78
CA LEU A 388 -0.52 -65.10 40.22
C LEU A 388 -1.62 -65.87 40.97
N GLN A 389 -2.84 -65.93 40.45
CA GLN A 389 -3.94 -66.70 41.04
C GLN A 389 -3.69 -68.21 40.96
N GLY A 390 -3.10 -68.71 39.87
CA GLY A 390 -2.70 -70.12 39.75
C GLY A 390 -1.58 -70.53 40.70
N ILE A 391 -0.62 -69.63 40.97
CA ILE A 391 0.42 -69.84 41.99
C ILE A 391 -0.20 -69.85 43.39
N VAL A 392 -1.11 -68.92 43.70
CA VAL A 392 -1.78 -68.87 45.01
C VAL A 392 -2.65 -70.12 45.26
N SER A 393 -3.29 -70.68 44.23
CA SER A 393 -4.06 -71.92 44.37
C SER A 393 -3.21 -73.18 44.56
N LEU A 394 -1.96 -73.17 44.08
CA LEU A 394 -0.99 -74.26 44.28
C LEU A 394 -0.41 -74.30 45.71
N PHE A 395 -0.53 -73.22 46.48
CA PHE A 395 -0.11 -73.14 47.89
C PHE A 395 -1.28 -73.37 48.88
N GLN A 396 -2.49 -73.69 48.40
CA GLN A 396 -3.68 -73.96 49.22
C GLN A 396 -4.15 -75.43 49.18
N THR A 397 -3.35 -76.33 48.61
CA THR A 397 -3.48 -77.79 48.73
C THR A 397 -2.28 -78.34 49.46
#